data_AF-A0A421NYT9-F1
#
_entry.id   AF-A0A421NYT9-F1
#
_cell.length_a   1.000
_cell.length_b   1.000
_cell.length_c   1.000
_cell.angle_alpha   90.00
_cell.angle_beta   90.00
_cell.angle_gamma   90.00
#
_symmetry.space_group_name_H-M   'P 1'
#
loop_
_entity.id
_entity.type
_entity.pdbx_description
1 polymer ?
#
loop_
_entity_poly.entity_id
_entity_poly.type
_entity_poly.pdbx_seq_one_letter_code
_entity_poly.pdbx_strand_id
1 'polypeptide(L)' 'MKTFPKNYLIGQRARVENEKEIAVITRIDFERGFIYLLFKRMREEKYPFPQALEQNLIKPIISKTHKKY' A
#
# COMPACT_ATOMS: atom_id res chain seq x y z
N MET A 1 2.97 -5.30 -20.36
CA MET A 1 2.42 -5.02 -19.01
C MET A 1 3.55 -5.17 -18.00
N LYS A 2 3.77 -4.20 -17.11
CA LYS A 2 4.75 -4.35 -16.02
C LYS A 2 4.14 -5.24 -14.94
N THR A 3 4.52 -6.51 -14.89
CA THR A 3 4.16 -7.45 -13.83
C THR A 3 5.05 -7.16 -12.62
N PHE A 4 4.56 -6.34 -11.70
CA PHE A 4 5.22 -6.19 -10.41
C PHE A 4 5.01 -7.48 -9.59
N PRO A 5 6.04 -8.00 -8.88
CA PRO A 5 5.87 -9.20 -8.06
C PRO A 5 4.82 -8.92 -6.97
N LYS A 6 3.88 -9.84 -6.70
CA LYS A 6 2.69 -9.64 -5.83
C LYS A 6 2.95 -8.85 -4.52
N ASN A 7 4.14 -8.93 -3.94
CA ASN A 7 4.48 -8.32 -2.65
C ASN A 7 5.29 -7.01 -2.75
N TYR A 8 5.50 -6.43 -3.93
CA TYR A 8 6.31 -5.20 -4.12
C TYR A 8 5.80 -3.97 -3.36
N LEU A 9 4.55 -4.03 -2.90
CA LEU A 9 3.89 -2.95 -2.17
C LEU A 9 4.18 -2.99 -0.67
N ILE A 10 4.51 -4.15 -0.10
CA ILE A 10 4.79 -4.28 1.33
C ILE A 10 6.08 -3.51 1.65
N GLY A 11 6.05 -2.70 2.72
CA GLY A 11 7.12 -1.79 3.11
C GLY A 11 7.09 -0.44 2.39
N GLN A 12 6.24 -0.28 1.37
CA GLN A 12 6.14 1.00 0.66
C GLN A 12 5.31 2.01 1.44
N ARG A 13 5.74 3.27 1.37
CA ARG A 13 4.94 4.41 1.84
C ARG A 13 3.76 4.62 0.90
N ALA A 14 2.62 5.03 1.43
CA ALA A 14 1.43 5.33 0.65
C ALA A 14 0.71 6.56 1.17
N ARG A 15 0.11 7.33 0.26
CA ARG A 15 -0.89 8.34 0.59
C ARG A 15 -2.26 7.70 0.56
N VAL A 16 -3.12 8.08 1.48
CA VAL A 16 -4.51 7.64 1.53
C VAL A 16 -5.42 8.85 1.33
N GLU A 17 -6.51 8.67 0.58
CA GLU A 17 -7.52 9.69 0.40
C GLU A 17 -8.11 10.12 1.76
N ASN A 18 -8.33 11.42 1.93
CA ASN A 18 -8.81 12.05 3.17
C ASN A 18 -7.88 11.92 4.39
N GLU A 19 -6.71 11.31 4.24
CA GLU A 19 -5.69 11.25 5.29
C GLU A 19 -4.57 12.27 5.03
N LYS A 20 -4.23 13.05 6.05
CA LYS A 20 -3.12 14.01 5.97
C LYS A 20 -1.76 13.34 6.09
N GLU A 21 -1.72 12.19 6.76
CA GLU A 21 -0.48 11.48 7.06
C GLU A 21 -0.13 10.44 5.99
N ILE A 22 1.16 10.18 5.85
CA ILE A 22 1.66 9.07 5.03
C ILE A 22 1.62 7.81 5.90
N ALA A 23 1.08 6.72 5.34
CA ALA A 23 1.12 5.40 5.94
C ALA A 23 2.19 4.52 5.29
N VAL A 24 2.47 3.38 5.91
CA VAL A 24 3.29 2.30 5.34
C VAL A 24 2.41 1.08 5.14
N ILE A 25 2.50 0.46 3.97
CA ILE A 25 1.80 -0.80 3.68
C ILE A 25 2.54 -1.91 4.43
N THR A 26 1.89 -2.54 5.41
CA THR A 26 2.51 -3.56 6.28
C THR A 26 2.19 -4.99 5.84
N ARG A 27 1.00 -5.20 5.26
CA ARG A 27 0.53 -6.53 4.85
C ARG A 27 -0.50 -6.42 3.73
N ILE A 28 -0.54 -7.43 2.86
CA ILE A 28 -1.65 -7.68 1.94
C ILE A 28 -2.16 -9.09 2.22
N ASP A 29 -3.45 -9.20 2.52
CA ASP A 29 -4.17 -10.46 2.69
C ASP A 29 -4.98 -10.72 1.41
N PHE A 30 -4.46 -11.59 0.56
CA PHE A 30 -5.07 -11.91 -0.73
C PHE A 30 -6.28 -12.84 -0.59
N GLU A 31 -6.36 -13.64 0.46
CA GLU A 31 -7.48 -14.56 0.69
C GLU A 31 -8.71 -13.79 1.17
N ARG A 32 -8.50 -12.81 2.05
CA ARG A 32 -9.58 -12.00 2.60
C ARG A 32 -9.82 -10.70 1.83
N GLY A 33 -8.93 -10.35 0.89
CA GLY A 33 -9.06 -9.17 0.04
C GLY A 33 -8.84 -7.85 0.78
N PHE A 34 -7.81 -7.78 1.65
CA PHE A 34 -7.49 -6.56 2.40
C PHE A 34 -6.02 -6.15 2.27
N ILE A 35 -5.78 -4.84 2.30
CA ILE A 35 -4.46 -4.23 2.45
C ILE A 35 -4.40 -3.46 3.77
N TYR A 36 -3.32 -3.65 4.51
CA TYR A 36 -3.12 -3.07 5.85
C TYR A 36 -2.09 -1.95 5.78
N LEU A 37 -2.45 -0.80 6.33
CA LEU A 37 -1.66 0.42 6.34
C LEU A 37 -1.43 0.87 7.78
N LEU A 38 -0.17 1.05 8.14
CA LEU A 38 0.24 1.56 9.44
C LEU A 38 0.55 3.05 9.32
N PHE A 39 -0.23 3.86 10.03
CA PHE A 39 -0.03 5.29 10.21
C PHE A 39 0.88 5.58 11.43
N LYS A 40 1.12 6.85 11.71
CA LYS A 40 1.84 7.25 12.92
C LYS A 40 1.06 6.81 14.17
N ARG A 41 1.77 6.76 15.31
CA ARG A 41 1.21 6.39 16.62
C ARG A 41 0.55 5.00 16.63
N MET A 42 1.09 4.07 15.84
CA MET A 42 0.64 2.67 15.76
C MET A 42 -0.82 2.49 15.33
N ARG A 43 -1.42 3.47 14.65
CA ARG A 43 -2.77 3.33 14.10
C ARG A 43 -2.71 2.48 12.83
N GLU A 44 -3.20 1.25 12.92
CA GLU A 44 -3.36 0.38 11.76
C GLU A 44 -4.79 0.49 11.21
N GLU A 45 -4.90 0.65 9.91
CA GLU A 45 -6.16 0.64 9.17
C GLU A 45 -6.10 -0.40 8.05
N LYS A 46 -7.25 -0.96 7.71
CA LYS A 46 -7.38 -1.90 6.58
C LYS A 46 -8.30 -1.33 5.51
N TYR A 47 -7.96 -1.60 4.26
CA TYR A 47 -8.75 -1.18 3.09
C TYR A 47 -9.01 -2.38 2.16
N PRO A 48 -10.09 -2.34 1.37
CA PRO A 48 -10.36 -3.37 0.38
C PRO A 48 -9.24 -3.48 -0.67
N PHE A 49 -8.81 -4.70 -0.97
CA PHE A 49 -7.79 -4.98 -1.98
C PHE A 49 -8.34 -5.90 -3.08
N PRO A 50 -8.13 -5.59 -4.38
CA PRO A 50 -7.30 -4.49 -4.92
C PRO A 50 -8.03 -3.15 -5.10
N GLN A 51 -9.32 -3.07 -4.75
CA GLN A 51 -10.19 -1.95 -5.11
C GLN A 51 -9.66 -0.61 -4.62
N ALA A 52 -9.07 -0.55 -3.42
CA ALA A 52 -8.51 0.69 -2.90
C ALA A 52 -7.31 1.22 -3.71
N LEU A 53 -6.56 0.37 -4.41
CA LEU A 53 -5.52 0.80 -5.34
C LEU A 53 -6.13 1.25 -6.67
N GLU A 54 -7.08 0.48 -7.20
CA GLU A 54 -7.74 0.76 -8.49
C GLU A 54 -8.53 2.09 -8.47
N GLN A 55 -9.22 2.34 -7.36
CA GLN A 55 -9.99 3.56 -7.11
C GLN A 55 -9.12 4.71 -6.61
N ASN A 56 -7.79 4.56 -6.57
CA ASN A 56 -6.86 5.59 -6.12
C ASN A 56 -7.07 6.06 -4.66
N LEU A 57 -7.80 5.28 -3.84
CA LEU A 57 -7.93 5.52 -2.39
C LEU A 57 -6.56 5.41 -1.72
N ILE A 58 -5.74 4.45 -2.16
CA ILE A 58 -4.36 4.26 -1.73
C ILE A 58 -3.44 4.50 -2.92
N LYS A 59 -2.50 5.44 -2.77
CA LYS A 59 -1.47 5.76 -3.76
C LYS A 59 -0.09 5.43 -3.20
N PRO A 60 0.50 4.28 -3.56
CA PRO A 60 1.86 3.93 -3.18
C PRO A 60 2.87 4.95 -3.73
N ILE A 61 3.78 5.41 -2.88
CA ILE A 61 4.89 6.28 -3.22
C ILE A 61 6.05 5.38 -3.65
N ILE A 62 5.99 4.90 -4.89
CA ILE A 62 7.02 4.02 -5.44
C ILE A 62 8.24 4.87 -5.80
N SER A 63 9.31 4.77 -5.02
CA SER A 63 10.59 5.34 -5.42
C SER A 63 11.18 4.49 -6.56
N LYS A 64 11.67 5.14 -7.63
CA LYS A 64 12.33 4.46 -8.77
C LYS A 64 13.65 3.77 -8.39
N THR A 65 14.02 3.78 -7.11
CA THR A 65 15.34 3.39 -6.61
C THR A 65 15.48 1.89 -6.32
N HIS A 66 14.39 1.10 -6.36
CA HIS A 66 14.49 -0.36 -6.41
C HIS A 66 14.86 -0.84 -7.84
N LYS A 67 15.97 -0.33 -8.39
CA LYS A 67 16.72 -1.08 -9.40
C LYS A 67 17.41 -2.21 -8.64
N LYS A 68 16.95 -3.44 -8.87
CA LYS A 68 17.63 -4.67 -8.45
C LYS A 68 19.10 -4.58 -8.88
N TYR A 69 20.02 -4.72 -7.91
CA TYR A 69 21.29 -5.37 -8.16
C TYR A 69 21.03 -6.88 -8.33
#